data_AF-A0A958XC66-F1
#
_entry.id   AF-A0A958XC66-F1
#
_cell.length_a   1.000
_cell.length_b   1.000
_cell.length_c   1.000
_cell.angle_alpha   90.00
_cell.angle_beta   90.00
_cell.angle_gamma   90.00
#
_symmetry.space_group_name_H-M   'P 1'
#
loop_
_entity.id
_entity.type
_entity.pdbx_description
1 polymer ?
#
loop_
_entity_poly.entity_id
_entity_poly.type
_entity_poly.pdbx_seq_one_letter_code
_entity_poly.pdbx_strand_id
1 'polypeptide(L)'
;MYEPKQTLPNLYRRALSDEIPDAAIDFIHEWVDLDDLWDTVILNTSSPLNLINVISWRGFDEAGIGSIINIKRLNDIRYINKFLESANEYLRPGGYVIGCVETCQQRKERLMAKFAWPFNHIYYFFDFWVKRVWPKLPQIKHAYFLLTNGRNRVLSEMETYGRLYSCG
;
A
#
# COMPACT_ATOMS: atom_id res chain seq x y z
N MET A 1 -2.25 -30.70 28.65
CA MET A 1 -3.32 -29.69 28.55
C MET A 1 -2.78 -28.59 27.66
N TYR A 2 -3.23 -28.54 26.41
CA TYR A 2 -2.88 -27.45 25.50
C TYR A 2 -3.75 -26.27 25.92
N GLU A 3 -3.16 -25.27 26.57
CA GLU A 3 -3.88 -24.02 26.84
C GLU A 3 -4.28 -23.44 25.48
N PRO A 4 -5.57 -23.19 25.21
CA PRO A 4 -5.95 -22.45 24.02
C PRO A 4 -5.25 -21.09 24.13
N LYS A 5 -4.41 -20.74 23.15
CA LYS A 5 -3.80 -19.42 23.05
C LYS A 5 -4.91 -18.42 23.29
N GLN A 6 -4.78 -17.65 24.38
CA GLN A 6 -5.70 -16.60 24.77
C GLN A 6 -6.17 -15.89 23.50
N THR A 7 -7.49 -15.80 23.33
CA THR A 7 -8.12 -14.97 22.31
C THR A 7 -7.34 -13.66 22.25
N LEU A 8 -6.81 -13.33 21.07
CA LEU A 8 -5.86 -12.24 20.80
C LEU A 8 -6.55 -11.01 20.19
N PRO A 9 -7.62 -10.42 20.77
CA PRO A 9 -8.30 -9.25 20.17
C PRO A 9 -7.44 -7.97 20.18
N ASN A 10 -6.14 -8.07 20.52
CA ASN A 10 -5.22 -6.95 20.59
C ASN A 10 -3.85 -7.22 19.95
N LEU A 11 -3.58 -8.42 19.40
CA LEU A 11 -2.27 -8.69 18.81
C LEU A 11 -2.04 -7.84 17.57
N TYR A 12 -3.03 -7.82 16.68
CA TYR A 12 -2.94 -7.08 15.44
C TYR A 12 -2.98 -5.58 15.68
N ARG A 13 -3.80 -5.10 16.63
CA ARG A 13 -3.77 -3.68 17.05
C ARG A 13 -2.38 -3.25 17.51
N ARG A 14 -1.70 -4.06 18.34
CA ARG A 14 -0.32 -3.78 18.78
C ARG A 14 0.69 -3.85 17.64
N ALA A 15 0.59 -4.84 16.76
CA ALA A 15 1.50 -4.95 15.62
C ALA A 15 1.29 -3.80 14.61
N LEU A 16 0.05 -3.33 14.47
CA LEU A 16 -0.29 -2.19 13.62
C LEU A 16 0.17 -0.86 14.22
N SER A 17 0.09 -0.68 15.55
CA SER A 17 0.56 0.56 16.20
C SER A 17 2.05 0.82 16.03
N ASP A 18 2.84 -0.23 15.78
CA ASP A 18 4.28 -0.08 15.49
C ASP A 18 4.55 0.37 14.04
N GLU A 19 3.60 0.16 13.11
CA GLU A 19 3.78 0.38 11.67
C GLU A 19 2.99 1.59 11.14
N ILE A 20 1.83 1.89 11.71
CA ILE A 20 0.92 2.95 11.26
C ILE A 20 0.43 3.83 12.43
N PRO A 21 0.11 5.12 12.18
CA PRO A 21 -0.43 6.01 13.20
C PRO A 21 -1.76 5.51 13.77
N ASP A 22 -2.04 5.78 15.05
CA ASP A 22 -3.28 5.39 15.72
C ASP A 22 -4.55 5.82 14.97
N ALA A 23 -4.53 7.04 14.39
CA ALA A 23 -5.65 7.54 13.59
C ALA A 23 -5.97 6.66 12.37
N ALA A 24 -4.97 6.00 11.77
CA ALA A 24 -5.18 5.07 10.67
C ALA A 24 -5.76 3.73 11.16
N ILE A 25 -5.40 3.30 12.37
CA ILE A 25 -5.95 2.11 13.00
C ILE A 25 -7.43 2.32 13.33
N ASP A 26 -7.76 3.49 13.88
CA ASP A 26 -9.15 3.86 14.19
C ASP A 26 -10.00 3.94 12.92
N PHE A 27 -9.45 4.47 11.82
CA PHE A 27 -10.11 4.41 10.50
C PHE A 27 -10.36 2.97 10.04
N ILE A 28 -9.38 2.07 10.18
CA ILE A 28 -9.57 0.67 9.77
C ILE A 28 -10.69 0.01 10.60
N HIS A 29 -10.73 0.25 11.91
CA HIS A 29 -11.77 -0.29 12.80
C HIS A 29 -13.19 0.20 12.48
N GLU A 30 -13.33 1.36 11.84
CA GLU A 30 -14.64 1.86 11.41
C GLU A 30 -15.26 0.98 10.31
N TRP A 31 -14.43 0.37 9.46
CA TRP A 31 -14.87 -0.37 8.27
C TRP A 31 -14.70 -1.88 8.37
N VAL A 32 -13.75 -2.35 9.19
CA VAL A 32 -13.33 -3.75 9.25
C VAL A 32 -13.25 -4.22 10.69
N ASP A 33 -13.85 -5.39 10.96
CA ASP A 33 -13.62 -6.11 12.20
C ASP A 33 -12.24 -6.79 12.16
N LEU A 34 -11.29 -6.23 12.92
CA LEU A 34 -9.92 -6.76 13.03
C LEU A 34 -9.85 -8.03 13.90
N ASP A 35 -10.90 -8.33 14.65
CA ASP A 35 -10.97 -9.53 15.49
C ASP A 35 -11.44 -10.76 14.70
N ASP A 36 -12.11 -10.56 13.55
CA ASP A 36 -12.44 -11.62 12.60
C ASP A 36 -11.26 -11.95 11.67
N LEU A 37 -10.41 -12.84 12.16
CA LEU A 37 -9.20 -13.29 11.45
C LEU A 37 -9.48 -14.19 10.24
N TRP A 38 -10.71 -14.70 10.11
CA TRP A 38 -11.10 -15.52 8.95
C TRP A 38 -11.45 -14.64 7.77
N ASP A 39 -12.09 -13.50 8.05
CA ASP A 39 -12.61 -12.58 7.03
C ASP A 39 -11.64 -11.44 6.65
N THR A 40 -10.61 -11.21 7.48
CA THR A 40 -9.64 -10.11 7.30
C THR A 40 -8.23 -10.60 7.00
N VAL A 41 -7.62 -10.07 5.94
CA VAL A 41 -6.22 -10.33 5.56
C VAL A 41 -5.38 -9.07 5.69
N ILE A 42 -4.39 -9.08 6.57
CA ILE A 42 -3.46 -7.96 6.79
C ILE A 42 -2.09 -8.28 6.16
N LEU A 43 -1.57 -7.35 5.36
CA LEU A 43 -0.34 -7.50 4.60
C LEU A 43 0.57 -6.28 4.76
N ASN A 44 1.88 -6.52 4.70
CA ASN A 44 2.89 -5.49 4.51
C ASN A 44 3.79 -5.92 3.34
N THR A 45 3.24 -5.88 2.12
CA THR A 45 3.95 -6.37 0.93
C THR A 45 3.82 -5.44 -0.26
N SER A 46 4.90 -5.37 -1.04
CA SER A 46 4.89 -4.76 -2.37
C SER A 46 4.68 -5.76 -3.51
N SER A 47 4.56 -7.04 -3.19
CA SER A 47 4.50 -8.14 -4.16
C SER A 47 3.06 -8.67 -4.30
N PRO A 48 2.46 -8.62 -5.50
CA PRO A 48 1.17 -9.27 -5.79
C PRO A 48 1.20 -10.78 -5.54
N LEU A 49 2.35 -11.43 -5.70
CA LEU A 49 2.48 -12.87 -5.47
C LEU A 49 2.28 -13.24 -4.00
N ASN A 50 2.68 -12.37 -3.08
CA ASN A 50 2.48 -12.63 -1.65
C ASN A 50 0.98 -12.56 -1.31
N LEU A 51 0.26 -11.64 -1.93
CA LEU A 51 -1.20 -11.55 -1.81
C LEU A 51 -1.85 -12.85 -2.30
N ILE A 52 -1.54 -13.27 -3.53
CA ILE A 52 -2.05 -14.52 -4.11
C ILE A 52 -1.74 -15.71 -3.21
N ASN A 53 -0.49 -15.85 -2.76
CA ASN A 53 -0.09 -16.97 -1.91
C ASN A 53 -0.91 -16.99 -0.60
N VAL A 54 -0.92 -15.89 0.15
CA VAL A 54 -1.61 -15.82 1.45
C VAL A 54 -3.09 -16.19 1.31
N ILE A 55 -3.72 -15.73 0.23
CA ILE A 55 -5.13 -15.99 -0.02
C ILE A 55 -5.37 -17.44 -0.46
N SER A 56 -4.57 -17.97 -1.38
CA SER A 56 -4.66 -19.36 -1.83
C SER A 56 -4.49 -20.36 -0.69
N TRP A 57 -3.65 -20.06 0.31
CA TRP A 57 -3.44 -20.91 1.49
C TRP A 57 -4.63 -20.92 2.46
N ARG A 58 -5.43 -19.85 2.51
CA ARG A 58 -6.55 -19.74 3.46
C ARG A 58 -7.77 -20.59 3.10
N GLY A 59 -7.77 -21.21 1.92
CA GLY A 59 -8.92 -21.97 1.43
C GLY A 59 -10.00 -21.01 0.95
N PHE A 60 -10.19 -20.96 -0.36
CA PHE A 60 -11.26 -20.18 -0.98
C PHE A 60 -12.57 -20.91 -0.65
N ASP A 61 -13.21 -20.58 0.47
CA ASP A 61 -14.63 -20.89 0.62
C ASP A 61 -15.36 -20.07 -0.46
N GLU A 62 -16.44 -20.60 -1.04
CA GLU A 62 -17.12 -19.97 -2.20
C GLU A 62 -17.55 -18.50 -1.93
N ALA A 63 -17.54 -18.09 -0.66
CA ALA A 63 -17.85 -16.75 -0.19
C ALA A 63 -16.77 -15.69 -0.45
N GLY A 64 -15.49 -16.04 -0.65
CA GLY A 64 -14.39 -15.05 -0.78
C GLY A 64 -14.02 -14.31 0.52
N ILE A 65 -13.03 -13.42 0.46
CA ILE A 65 -12.54 -12.65 1.64
C ILE A 65 -13.33 -11.35 1.82
N GLY A 66 -13.69 -11.00 3.05
CA GLY A 66 -14.39 -9.76 3.38
C GLY A 66 -13.52 -8.51 3.37
N SER A 67 -12.26 -8.58 3.82
CA SER A 67 -11.36 -7.44 3.77
C SER A 67 -9.88 -7.77 3.52
N ILE A 68 -9.22 -6.89 2.75
CA ILE A 68 -7.78 -6.95 2.48
C ILE A 68 -7.15 -5.62 2.87
N ILE A 69 -6.24 -5.64 3.83
CA ILE A 69 -5.56 -4.46 4.35
C ILE A 69 -4.08 -4.57 3.99
N ASN A 70 -3.55 -3.67 3.17
CA ASN A 70 -2.13 -3.58 2.88
C ASN A 70 -1.52 -2.29 3.41
N ILE A 71 -0.67 -2.43 4.43
CA ILE A 71 0.04 -1.34 5.09
C ILE A 71 1.13 -0.76 4.16
N LYS A 72 1.66 -1.58 3.25
CA LYS A 72 2.71 -1.12 2.34
C LYS A 72 2.13 -0.08 1.37
N ARG A 73 2.84 1.04 1.23
CA ARG A 73 2.42 2.12 0.33
C ARG A 73 2.33 1.65 -1.13
N LEU A 74 1.23 1.99 -1.80
CA LEU A 74 1.02 1.72 -3.23
C LEU A 74 2.14 2.31 -4.10
N ASN A 75 2.76 3.41 -3.69
CA ASN A 75 3.90 4.02 -4.37
C ASN A 75 5.11 3.08 -4.53
N ASP A 76 5.24 2.09 -3.66
CA ASP A 76 6.34 1.13 -3.64
C ASP A 76 5.99 -0.18 -4.37
N ILE A 77 4.77 -0.31 -4.88
CA ILE A 77 4.29 -1.45 -5.68
C ILE A 77 4.58 -1.18 -7.15
N ARG A 78 5.36 -2.06 -7.78
CA ARG A 78 5.76 -1.91 -9.19
C ARG A 78 4.57 -2.02 -10.15
N TYR A 79 3.66 -2.96 -9.89
CA TYR A 79 2.48 -3.23 -10.71
C TYR A 79 1.21 -3.01 -9.90
N ILE A 80 0.91 -1.75 -9.60
CA ILE A 80 -0.25 -1.36 -8.76
C ILE A 80 -1.55 -1.96 -9.31
N ASN A 81 -1.79 -1.86 -10.62
CA ASN A 81 -3.02 -2.39 -11.22
C ASN A 81 -3.12 -3.90 -11.04
N LYS A 82 -2.02 -4.65 -11.24
CA LYS A 82 -2.03 -6.10 -11.02
C LYS A 82 -2.26 -6.46 -9.55
N PHE A 83 -1.71 -5.67 -8.63
CA PHE A 83 -1.98 -5.84 -7.20
C PHE A 83 -3.46 -5.62 -6.87
N LEU A 84 -4.07 -4.54 -7.39
CA LEU A 84 -5.48 -4.21 -7.16
C LEU A 84 -6.43 -5.19 -7.86
N GLU A 85 -6.15 -5.58 -9.10
CA GLU A 85 -6.87 -6.61 -9.85
C GLU A 85 -6.88 -7.93 -9.09
N SER A 86 -5.72 -8.39 -8.61
CA SER A 86 -5.66 -9.59 -7.77
C SER A 86 -6.45 -9.40 -6.48
N ALA A 87 -6.32 -8.26 -5.80
CA ALA A 87 -7.09 -8.03 -4.57
C ALA A 87 -8.61 -8.13 -4.82
N ASN A 88 -9.10 -7.50 -5.90
CA ASN A 88 -10.51 -7.54 -6.27
C ASN A 88 -11.01 -8.94 -6.65
N GLU A 89 -10.18 -9.73 -7.35
CA GLU A 89 -10.51 -11.12 -7.73
C GLU A 89 -10.76 -12.03 -6.52
N TYR A 90 -10.09 -11.76 -5.40
CA TYR A 90 -10.20 -12.55 -4.17
C TYR A 90 -11.20 -11.99 -3.14
N LEU A 91 -11.73 -10.80 -3.36
CA LEU A 91 -12.73 -10.20 -2.47
C LEU A 91 -14.10 -10.73 -2.79
N ARG A 92 -14.91 -10.87 -1.74
CA ARG A 92 -16.35 -11.06 -1.90
C ARG A 92 -17.03 -9.78 -2.38
N PRO A 93 -18.18 -9.86 -3.06
CA PRO A 93 -18.98 -8.69 -3.37
C PRO A 93 -19.29 -7.86 -2.11
N GLY A 94 -18.97 -6.56 -2.14
CA GLY A 94 -19.13 -5.67 -0.99
C GLY A 94 -18.00 -5.75 0.06
N GLY A 95 -16.93 -6.50 -0.22
CA GLY A 95 -15.71 -6.51 0.60
C GLY A 95 -14.90 -5.22 0.46
N TYR A 96 -13.94 -5.04 1.37
CA TYR A 96 -13.14 -3.82 1.48
C TYR A 96 -11.67 -4.05 1.16
N VAL A 97 -11.07 -3.16 0.36
CA VAL A 97 -9.62 -3.02 0.25
C VAL A 97 -9.18 -1.74 0.92
N ILE A 98 -8.26 -1.87 1.87
CA ILE A 98 -7.65 -0.74 2.56
C ILE A 98 -6.16 -0.72 2.22
N GLY A 99 -5.65 0.42 1.79
CA GLY A 99 -4.25 0.58 1.44
C GLY A 99 -3.72 1.98 1.70
N CYS A 100 -2.40 2.10 1.81
CA CYS A 100 -1.75 3.39 2.04
C CYS A 100 -1.19 3.98 0.74
N VAL A 101 -1.26 5.29 0.57
CA VAL A 101 -0.62 6.01 -0.54
C VAL A 101 -0.05 7.34 -0.06
N GLU A 102 1.14 7.68 -0.55
CA GLU A 102 1.71 9.03 -0.42
C GLU A 102 1.37 9.80 -1.70
N THR A 103 0.56 10.86 -1.57
CA THR A 103 0.19 11.70 -2.71
C THR A 103 1.35 12.60 -3.15
N CYS A 104 1.30 13.08 -4.38
CA CYS A 104 2.28 14.03 -4.91
C CYS A 104 2.36 15.31 -4.08
N GLN A 105 1.23 15.77 -3.53
CA GLN A 105 1.15 16.96 -2.69
C GLN A 105 1.83 16.72 -1.32
N GLN A 106 1.49 15.62 -0.65
CA GLN A 106 2.16 15.22 0.61
C GLN A 106 3.67 15.03 0.42
N ARG A 107 4.08 14.43 -0.71
CA ARG A 107 5.50 14.30 -1.06
C ARG A 107 6.16 15.68 -1.18
N LYS A 108 5.52 16.62 -1.89
CA LYS A 108 6.05 17.98 -2.06
C LYS A 108 6.22 18.66 -0.70
N GLU A 109 5.20 18.61 0.15
CA GLU A 109 5.25 19.18 1.51
C GLU A 109 6.39 18.59 2.34
N ARG A 110 6.54 17.25 2.31
CA ARG A 110 7.66 16.56 2.98
C ARG A 110 9.03 17.01 2.46
N LEU A 111 9.17 17.20 1.15
CA LEU A 111 10.43 17.68 0.56
C LEU A 111 10.70 19.15 0.90
N MET A 112 9.66 19.98 0.93
CA MET A 112 9.75 21.39 1.30
C MET A 112 10.13 21.58 2.77
N ALA A 113 9.60 20.73 3.65
CA ALA A 113 9.89 20.76 5.09
C ALA A 113 11.29 20.24 5.43
N LYS A 114 11.91 19.44 4.56
CA LYS A 114 13.22 18.81 4.81
C LYS A 114 14.38 19.81 4.86
N PHE A 115 14.28 20.93 4.15
CA PHE A 115 15.34 21.93 4.07
C PHE A 115 14.76 23.34 4.24
N ALA A 116 15.57 24.26 4.77
CA ALA A 116 15.21 25.68 4.81
C ALA A 116 15.24 26.29 3.41
N TRP A 117 14.54 27.42 3.25
CA TRP A 117 14.66 28.22 2.03
C TRP A 117 16.09 28.79 1.92
N PRO A 118 16.74 28.79 0.74
CA PRO A 118 16.24 28.38 -0.58
C PRO A 118 16.57 26.92 -0.99
N PHE A 119 17.28 26.17 -0.15
CA PHE A 119 17.78 24.82 -0.48
C PHE A 119 16.66 23.81 -0.76
N ASN A 120 15.49 23.97 -0.14
CA ASN A 120 14.33 23.12 -0.42
C ASN A 120 13.85 23.20 -1.88
N HIS A 121 13.84 24.40 -2.48
CA HIS A 121 13.42 24.60 -3.86
C HIS A 121 14.41 23.98 -4.84
N ILE A 122 15.71 24.14 -4.57
CA ILE A 122 16.78 23.53 -5.36
C ILE A 122 16.65 22.00 -5.30
N TYR A 123 16.48 21.44 -4.10
CA TYR A 123 16.33 20.00 -3.93
C TYR A 123 15.10 19.45 -4.67
N TYR A 124 13.95 20.12 -4.56
CA TYR A 124 12.73 19.72 -5.25
C TYR A 124 12.86 19.80 -6.78
N PHE A 125 13.56 20.81 -7.29
CA PHE A 125 13.85 20.92 -8.72
C PHE A 125 14.66 19.72 -9.23
N PHE A 126 15.69 19.30 -8.50
CA PHE A 126 16.46 18.11 -8.86
C PHE A 126 15.67 16.80 -8.66
N ASP A 127 14.89 16.64 -7.58
CA ASP A 127 14.02 15.46 -7.38
C ASP A 127 13.04 15.30 -8.54
N PHE A 128 12.44 16.40 -9.01
CA PHE A 128 11.54 16.40 -10.17
C PHE A 128 12.24 15.87 -11.43
N TRP A 129 13.46 16.34 -11.72
CA TRP A 129 14.23 15.87 -12.88
C TRP A 129 14.56 14.39 -12.80
N VAL A 130 15.08 13.95 -11.65
CA VAL A 130 15.43 12.55 -11.41
C VAL A 130 14.20 11.65 -11.49
N LYS A 131 13.08 12.05 -10.91
CA LYS A 131 11.87 11.21 -10.83
C LYS A 131 10.97 11.27 -12.05
N ARG A 132 10.99 12.36 -12.83
CA ARG A 132 10.12 12.51 -14.01
C ARG A 132 10.82 12.43 -15.36
N VAL A 133 12.08 12.86 -15.44
CA VAL A 133 12.80 12.94 -16.72
C VAL A 133 13.65 11.70 -16.95
N TRP A 134 14.45 11.28 -15.96
CA TRP A 134 15.31 10.09 -16.11
C TRP A 134 14.57 8.79 -16.49
N PRO A 135 13.35 8.49 -16.00
CA PRO A 135 12.64 7.28 -16.41
C PRO A 135 12.19 7.30 -17.88
N LYS A 136 12.08 8.49 -18.50
CA LYS A 136 11.64 8.69 -19.89
C LYS A 136 12.80 8.64 -20.89
N LEU A 137 14.04 8.86 -20.43
CA LEU A 137 15.21 8.86 -21.31
C LEU A 137 15.70 7.43 -21.56
N PRO A 138 15.76 6.95 -22.81
CA PRO A 138 16.01 5.54 -23.12
C PRO A 138 17.35 5.01 -22.58
N GLN A 139 18.39 5.86 -22.55
CA GLN A 139 19.72 5.50 -22.05
C GLN A 139 19.78 5.41 -20.52
N ILE A 140 19.07 6.31 -19.81
CA ILE A 140 19.13 6.44 -18.34
C ILE A 140 18.03 5.60 -17.67
N LYS A 141 16.98 5.25 -18.40
CA LYS A 141 15.86 4.42 -17.91
C LYS A 141 16.34 3.13 -17.26
N HIS A 142 17.28 2.42 -17.88
CA HIS A 142 17.79 1.16 -17.32
C HIS A 142 18.53 1.37 -15.99
N ALA A 143 19.39 2.38 -15.90
CA ALA A 143 20.08 2.74 -14.66
C ALA A 143 19.09 3.21 -13.57
N TYR A 144 18.09 4.00 -13.94
CA TYR A 144 17.03 4.43 -13.04
C TYR A 144 16.22 3.25 -12.50
N PHE A 145 15.82 2.30 -13.37
CA PHE A 145 15.07 1.11 -12.98
C PHE A 145 15.93 0.15 -12.15
N LEU A 146 17.23 0.05 -12.42
CA LEU A 146 18.16 -0.73 -11.60
C LEU A 146 18.28 -0.13 -10.18
N LEU A 147 18.42 1.19 -10.08
CA LEU A 147 18.59 1.89 -8.80
C LEU A 147 17.31 1.90 -7.96
N THR A 148 16.16 2.16 -8.60
CA THR A 148 14.88 2.36 -7.89
C THR A 148 14.02 1.11 -7.84
N ASN A 149 14.30 0.08 -8.65
CA ASN A 149 13.47 -1.12 -8.83
C ASN A 149 11.99 -0.83 -9.11
N GLY A 150 11.68 0.36 -9.65
CA GLY A 150 10.31 0.83 -9.87
C GLY A 150 9.55 1.24 -8.60
N ARG A 151 10.24 1.38 -7.45
CA ARG A 151 9.67 1.83 -6.17
C ARG A 151 9.61 3.35 -6.07
N ASN A 152 8.85 3.83 -5.10
CA ASN A 152 8.71 5.25 -4.78
C ASN A 152 8.25 6.08 -6.02
N ARG A 153 7.18 5.59 -6.65
CA ARG A 153 6.47 6.24 -7.76
C ARG A 153 5.71 7.45 -7.24
N VAL A 154 5.76 8.55 -7.99
CA VAL A 154 4.94 9.74 -7.71
C VAL A 154 3.54 9.47 -8.27
N LEU A 155 2.54 9.51 -7.40
CA LEU A 155 1.12 9.31 -7.73
C LEU A 155 0.33 10.55 -7.31
N SER A 156 -0.58 11.02 -8.17
CA SER A 156 -1.59 11.98 -7.73
C SER A 156 -2.75 11.24 -7.06
N GLU A 157 -3.48 11.93 -6.21
CA GLU A 157 -4.70 11.42 -5.59
C GLU A 157 -5.71 10.92 -6.66
N MET A 158 -5.94 11.74 -7.69
CA MET A 158 -6.79 11.36 -8.83
C MET A 158 -6.27 10.16 -9.62
N GLU A 159 -4.94 10.01 -9.80
CA GLU A 159 -4.37 8.81 -10.44
C GLU A 159 -4.64 7.56 -9.59
N THR A 160 -4.52 7.68 -8.27
CA THR A 160 -4.82 6.56 -7.36
C THR A 160 -6.28 6.16 -7.41
N TYR A 161 -7.20 7.12 -7.33
CA TYR A 161 -8.64 6.84 -7.44
C TYR A 161 -9.02 6.26 -8.80
N GLY A 162 -8.44 6.77 -9.89
CA GLY A 162 -8.67 6.22 -11.22
C GLY A 162 -8.19 4.77 -11.36
N ARG A 163 -7.08 4.40 -10.70
CA ARG A 163 -6.59 3.02 -10.67
C ARG A 163 -7.51 2.11 -9.85
N LEU A 164 -7.98 2.57 -8.70
CA LEU A 164 -8.93 1.81 -7.87
C LEU A 164 -10.21 1.54 -8.66
N TYR A 165 -10.84 2.60 -9.18
CA TYR A 165 -12.07 2.49 -9.98
C TYR A 165 -11.92 1.62 -11.23
N SER A 166 -10.74 1.62 -11.86
CA SER A 166 -10.47 0.76 -13.02
C SER A 166 -10.31 -0.71 -12.67
N CYS A 167 -9.99 -1.05 -11.43
CA CYS A 167 -9.68 -2.41 -10.99
C CYS A 167 -10.82 -3.07 -10.20
N GLY A 168 -11.80 -2.29 -9.71
CA GLY A 168 -12.96 -2.77 -8.97
C GLY A 168 -13.60 -1.65 -8.15
#